data_AF-Q3U172-F1
#
_entry.id   AF-Q3U172-F1
#
_cell.length_a   1.000
_cell.length_b   1.000
_cell.length_c   1.000
_cell.angle_alpha   90.00
_cell.angle_beta   90.00
_cell.angle_gamma   90.00
#
_symmetry.space_group_name_H-M   'P 1'
#
loop_
_entity.id
_entity.type
_entity.pdbx_description
1 polymer ?
#
loop_
_entity_poly.entity_id
_entity_poly.type
_entity_poly.pdbx_seq_one_letter_code
_entity_poly.pdbx_strand_id
1 'polypeptide(L)'
;GDNVAPSSTFCKVYTLTPFLANNREKRGLALDGKLKHEDTNLASSTLLREGANREILGIIVSYKVKVKLVVSRGGDVAVELPFTLMHPKPKEEPPHREVPESETPVDTNLIELDTNDDDIVFEDFARQRLKGMKDDKDEEDDGTGSPHLNNR
;
A
#
# COMPACT_ATOMS: atom_id res chain seq x y z
N GLY A 1 18.65 22.05 13.76
CA GLY A 1 19.50 21.60 12.64
C GLY A 1 20.90 21.43 13.16
N ASP A 2 21.64 20.47 12.62
CA ASP A 2 23.06 20.28 12.94
C ASP A 2 23.90 21.33 12.21
N ASN A 3 24.92 21.88 12.90
CA ASN A 3 25.82 22.88 12.34
C ASN A 3 27.20 22.26 12.07
N VAL A 4 27.86 22.71 11.01
CA VAL A 4 29.22 22.27 10.66
C VAL A 4 30.15 23.48 10.75
N ALA A 5 31.20 23.38 11.55
CA ALA A 5 32.17 24.47 11.73
C ALA A 5 33.08 24.61 10.49
N PRO A 6 33.62 25.81 10.23
CA PRO A 6 34.63 26.01 9.18
C PRO A 6 35.80 25.04 9.35
N SER A 7 36.32 24.52 8.25
CA SER A 7 37.49 23.64 8.21
C SER A 7 37.35 22.38 9.09
N SER A 8 36.14 21.87 9.27
CA SER A 8 35.84 20.65 10.02
C SER A 8 35.10 19.60 9.18
N THR A 9 35.15 18.34 9.62
CA THR A 9 34.39 17.24 9.02
C THR A 9 33.22 16.88 9.94
N PHE A 10 32.06 16.60 9.35
CA PHE A 10 30.86 16.17 10.06
C PHE A 10 30.36 14.84 9.52
N CYS A 11 30.04 13.89 10.42
CA CYS A 11 29.48 12.60 10.06
C CYS A 11 28.34 12.27 11.03
N LYS A 12 27.14 12.05 10.49
CA LYS A 12 25.95 11.67 11.24
C LYS A 12 25.03 10.82 10.37
N VAL A 13 24.46 9.78 10.97
CA VAL A 13 23.43 8.95 10.35
C VAL A 13 22.07 9.54 10.67
N TYR A 14 21.25 9.73 9.64
CA TYR A 14 19.85 10.13 9.78
C TYR A 14 18.96 8.98 9.33
N THR A 15 17.87 8.75 10.04
CA THR A 15 16.87 7.74 9.72
C THR A 15 15.55 8.42 9.38
N LEU A 16 14.97 8.05 8.24
CA LEU A 16 13.68 8.54 7.77
C LEU A 16 12.81 7.35 7.42
N THR A 17 11.52 7.41 7.77
CA THR A 17 10.54 6.38 7.41
C THR A 17 9.38 7.03 6.69
N PRO A 18 9.17 6.74 5.38
CA PRO A 18 8.13 7.40 4.59
C PRO A 18 6.76 6.78 4.90
N PHE A 19 6.05 7.33 5.88
CA PHE A 19 4.70 6.88 6.24
C PHE A 19 3.61 7.80 5.71
N LEU A 20 2.52 7.23 5.20
CA LEU A 20 1.33 8.00 4.82
C LEU A 20 0.74 8.75 6.02
N ALA A 21 0.77 8.15 7.22
CA ALA A 21 0.25 8.76 8.44
C ALA A 21 0.78 10.19 8.70
N ASN A 22 2.05 10.46 8.35
CA ASN A 22 2.69 11.77 8.51
C ASN A 22 2.48 12.72 7.32
N ASN A 23 1.66 12.34 6.36
CA ASN A 23 1.48 13.07 5.10
C ASN A 23 0.01 13.12 4.64
N ARG A 24 -0.96 12.73 5.48
CA ARG A 24 -2.38 12.58 5.10
C ARG A 24 -3.02 13.90 4.67
N GLU A 25 -2.59 15.02 5.24
CA GLU A 25 -3.05 16.36 4.93
C GLU A 25 -2.49 16.91 3.60
N LYS A 26 -1.45 16.28 3.05
CA LYS A 26 -0.82 16.71 1.81
C LYS A 26 -1.61 16.20 0.61
N ARG A 27 -1.95 17.13 -0.28
CA ARG A 27 -2.60 16.82 -1.56
C ARG A 27 -1.56 16.46 -2.62
N GLY A 28 -1.99 15.74 -3.66
CA GLY A 28 -1.14 15.40 -4.81
C GLY A 28 -0.12 14.29 -4.56
N LEU A 29 -0.29 13.51 -3.49
CA LEU A 29 0.52 12.31 -3.24
C LEU A 29 -0.08 11.12 -3.99
N ALA A 30 0.79 10.32 -4.62
CA ALA A 30 0.39 9.05 -5.18
C ALA A 30 0.21 8.02 -4.05
N LEU A 31 -0.97 7.41 -3.99
CA LEU A 31 -1.37 6.39 -3.02
C LEU A 31 -1.74 5.10 -3.76
N ASP A 32 -1.67 3.96 -3.08
CA ASP A 32 -2.15 2.67 -3.62
C ASP A 32 -3.65 2.41 -3.37
N GLY A 33 -4.35 3.39 -2.79
CA GLY A 33 -5.76 3.30 -2.42
C GLY A 33 -6.39 4.67 -2.17
N LYS A 34 -7.63 4.66 -1.67
CA LYS A 34 -8.36 5.89 -1.32
C LYS A 34 -7.91 6.36 0.07
N LEU A 35 -7.70 7.66 0.23
CA LEU A 35 -7.22 8.24 1.49
C LEU A 35 -8.09 7.86 2.71
N LYS A 36 -9.40 7.64 2.50
CA LYS A 36 -10.37 7.24 3.53
C LYS A 36 -10.24 5.80 4.02
N HIS A 37 -9.46 4.94 3.37
CA HIS A 37 -9.30 3.55 3.82
C HIS A 37 -8.11 3.41 4.77
N GLU A 38 -8.24 2.52 5.74
CA GLU A 38 -7.22 2.27 6.76
C GLU A 38 -5.97 1.58 6.20
N ASP A 39 -6.16 0.69 5.23
CA ASP A 39 -5.13 -0.13 4.58
C ASP A 39 -4.34 0.59 3.47
N THR A 40 -4.67 1.85 3.18
CA THR A 40 -4.02 2.64 2.12
C THR A 40 -2.64 3.13 2.56
N ASN A 41 -1.66 3.05 1.67
CA ASN A 41 -0.29 3.50 1.85
C ASN A 41 0.13 4.47 0.72
N LEU A 42 1.39 4.93 0.80
CA LEU A 42 2.05 5.59 -0.33
C LEU A 42 2.20 4.60 -1.48
N ALA A 43 1.99 5.06 -2.71
CA ALA A 43 2.15 4.20 -3.88
C ALA A 43 3.58 3.66 -3.97
N SER A 44 3.73 2.38 -4.33
CA SER A 44 5.05 1.78 -4.60
C SER A 44 5.74 2.44 -5.80
N SER A 45 7.07 2.33 -5.89
CA SER A 45 7.83 2.79 -7.06
C SER A 45 7.40 2.03 -8.32
N THR A 46 7.22 2.75 -9.42
CA THR A 46 6.95 2.14 -10.73
C THR A 46 8.22 1.53 -11.30
N LEU A 47 8.20 0.22 -11.54
CA LEU A 47 9.33 -0.51 -12.15
C LEU A 47 9.19 -0.48 -13.68
N LEU A 48 10.11 0.21 -14.34
CA LEU A 48 10.15 0.29 -15.80
C LEU A 48 11.06 -0.82 -16.36
N ARG A 49 10.48 -1.73 -17.16
CA ARG A 49 11.28 -2.66 -17.97
C ARG A 49 11.87 -1.92 -19.18
N GLU A 50 13.03 -2.37 -19.65
CA GLU A 50 13.64 -1.85 -20.86
C GLU A 50 12.67 -2.01 -22.05
N GLY A 51 12.49 -0.94 -22.83
CA GLY A 51 11.51 -0.91 -23.93
C GLY A 51 10.05 -0.68 -23.52
N ALA A 52 9.72 -0.53 -22.23
CA ALA A 52 8.35 -0.25 -21.80
C ALA A 52 7.91 1.18 -22.19
N ASN A 53 6.71 1.30 -22.76
CA ASN A 53 6.10 2.60 -23.03
C ASN A 53 5.56 3.20 -21.72
N ARG A 54 6.16 4.33 -21.33
CA ARG A 54 5.83 5.07 -20.10
C ARG A 54 4.41 5.61 -20.07
N GLU A 55 3.84 5.96 -21.22
CA GLU A 55 2.50 6.55 -21.32
C GLU A 55 1.40 5.53 -20.97
N ILE A 56 1.62 4.25 -21.26
CA ILE A 56 0.65 3.17 -20.97
C ILE A 56 0.52 2.92 -19.47
N LEU A 57 1.55 3.26 -18.68
CA LEU A 57 1.57 3.00 -17.23
C LEU A 57 0.78 4.04 -16.42
N GLY A 58 0.29 5.11 -17.06
CA GLY A 58 -0.42 6.18 -16.39
C GLY A 58 0.50 6.97 -15.44
N ILE A 59 0.34 6.76 -14.14
CA ILE A 59 1.11 7.48 -13.11
C ILE A 59 2.42 6.75 -12.83
N ILE A 60 3.54 7.44 -13.06
CA ILE A 60 4.88 6.95 -12.72
C ILE A 60 5.29 7.53 -11.36
N VAL A 61 5.54 6.65 -10.40
CA VAL A 61 5.94 7.00 -9.04
C VAL A 61 7.42 6.66 -8.84
N SER A 62 8.20 7.62 -8.37
CA SER A 62 9.60 7.41 -7.98
C SER A 62 9.93 8.18 -6.71
N TYR A 63 10.85 7.64 -5.91
CA TYR A 63 11.25 8.22 -4.64
C TYR A 63 12.73 8.56 -4.64
N LYS A 64 13.05 9.62 -3.90
CA LYS A 64 14.42 10.07 -3.66
C LYS A 64 14.57 10.61 -2.25
N VAL A 65 15.72 10.34 -1.63
CA VAL A 65 16.16 11.04 -0.43
C VAL A 65 16.95 12.27 -0.86
N LYS A 66 16.59 13.43 -0.35
CA LYS A 66 17.31 14.69 -0.60
C LYS A 66 17.99 15.15 0.68
N VAL A 67 19.30 15.29 0.63
CA VAL A 67 20.09 15.91 1.71
C VAL A 67 20.45 17.32 1.28
N LYS A 68 20.10 18.31 2.10
CA LYS A 68 20.30 19.74 1.81
C LYS A 68 21.13 20.38 2.92
N LEU A 69 22.26 20.95 2.56
CA LEU A 69 23.11 21.78 3.39
C LEU A 69 22.79 23.25 3.09
N VAL A 70 22.45 24.02 4.12
CA VAL A 70 22.21 25.46 4.01
C VAL A 70 23.49 26.18 4.44
N VAL A 71 24.15 26.87 3.52
CA VAL A 71 25.41 27.58 3.79
C VAL A 71 25.13 29.05 4.04
N SER A 72 25.54 29.56 5.20
CA SER A 72 25.40 30.96 5.58
C SER A 72 25.94 31.88 4.49
N ARG A 73 25.05 32.67 3.86
CA ARG A 73 25.36 33.61 2.75
C ARG A 73 25.94 32.95 1.48
N GLY A 74 26.02 31.62 1.42
CA GLY A 74 26.59 30.84 0.31
C GLY A 74 25.57 30.05 -0.50
N GLY A 75 24.28 30.13 -0.16
CA GLY A 75 23.22 29.36 -0.81
C GLY A 75 23.12 27.92 -0.30
N ASP A 76 22.36 27.10 -1.01
CA ASP A 76 22.07 25.73 -0.62
C ASP A 76 22.82 24.72 -1.49
N VAL A 77 23.43 23.72 -0.87
CA VAL A 77 24.03 22.56 -1.55
C VAL A 77 23.14 21.36 -1.28
N ALA A 78 22.77 20.60 -2.31
CA ALA A 78 21.94 19.42 -2.11
C ALA A 78 22.41 18.23 -2.95
N VAL A 79 22.20 17.03 -2.41
CA VAL A 79 22.38 15.76 -3.12
C VAL A 79 21.08 14.97 -3.06
N GLU A 80 20.81 14.19 -4.10
CA GLU A 80 19.61 13.37 -4.21
C GLU A 80 20.01 11.92 -4.50
N LEU A 81 19.48 10.98 -3.72
CA LEU A 81 19.70 9.54 -3.91
C LEU A 81 18.37 8.85 -4.20
N PRO A 82 18.21 8.19 -5.35
CA PRO A 82 16.99 7.44 -5.67
C PRO A 82 16.91 6.14 -4.86
N PHE A 83 15.69 5.71 -4.55
CA PHE A 83 15.43 4.39 -3.96
C PHE A 83 14.08 3.82 -4.40
N THR A 84 13.90 2.52 -4.18
CA THR A 84 12.69 1.78 -4.53
C THR A 84 11.87 1.51 -3.27
N LEU A 85 10.65 2.05 -3.22
CA LEU A 85 9.68 1.79 -2.16
C LEU A 85 8.69 0.73 -2.64
N MET A 86 8.53 -0.37 -1.89
CA MET A 86 7.64 -1.48 -2.25
C MET A 86 6.89 -1.98 -1.02
N HIS A 87 5.84 -2.77 -1.26
CA HIS A 87 5.16 -3.52 -0.21
C HIS A 87 6.12 -4.51 0.50
N PRO A 88 5.87 -4.80 1.78
CA PRO A 88 6.53 -5.90 2.47
C PRO A 88 6.35 -7.21 1.70
N LYS A 89 7.30 -8.13 1.85
CA LYS A 89 7.14 -9.48 1.30
C LYS A 89 5.91 -10.14 1.95
N PRO A 90 5.09 -10.87 1.17
CA PRO A 90 4.07 -11.74 1.73
C PRO A 90 4.69 -12.71 2.75
N LYS A 91 3.91 -13.13 3.74
CA LYS A 91 4.33 -14.18 4.67
C LYS A 91 4.44 -15.49 3.90
N GLU A 92 5.44 -16.32 4.21
CA GLU A 92 5.55 -17.66 3.64
C GLU A 92 4.35 -18.50 4.08
N GLU A 93 3.69 -19.16 3.12
CA GLU A 93 2.62 -20.10 3.42
C GLU A 93 3.20 -21.36 4.10
N PRO A 94 2.55 -21.90 5.14
CA PRO A 94 2.93 -23.20 5.68
C PRO A 94 2.83 -24.27 4.58
N PRO A 95 3.65 -25.33 4.62
CA PRO A 95 3.62 -26.39 3.61
C PRO A 95 2.22 -27.02 3.54
N HIS A 96 1.59 -26.93 2.37
CA HIS A 96 0.33 -27.60 2.05
C HIS A 96 0.47 -29.11 2.31
N ARG A 97 -0.42 -29.68 3.13
CA ARG A 97 -0.53 -31.14 3.29
C ARG A 97 -1.05 -31.72 1.98
N GLU A 98 -0.27 -32.58 1.33
CA GLU A 98 -0.73 -33.37 0.19
C GLU A 98 -1.90 -34.27 0.65
N VAL A 99 -3.11 -34.00 0.13
CA VAL A 99 -4.28 -34.85 0.37
C VAL A 99 -4.24 -36.01 -0.64
N PRO A 100 -4.35 -37.29 -0.22
CA PRO A 100 -4.33 -38.42 -1.15
C PRO A 100 -5.55 -38.39 -2.07
N GLU A 101 -5.30 -38.40 -3.39
CA GLU A 101 -6.33 -38.58 -4.41
C GLU A 101 -6.98 -39.98 -4.26
N SER A 102 -8.20 -40.04 -3.74
CA SER A 102 -9.05 -41.24 -3.87
C SER A 102 -10.32 -40.88 -4.62
N GLU A 103 -10.51 -41.57 -5.74
CA GLU A 103 -11.52 -41.34 -6.77
C GLU A 103 -12.95 -41.57 -6.27
N THR A 104 -13.91 -40.68 -6.62
CA THR A 104 -15.25 -41.04 -7.15
C THR A 104 -15.95 -39.80 -7.75
N PRO A 105 -16.77 -39.94 -8.81
CA PRO A 105 -17.58 -38.84 -9.33
C PRO A 105 -18.94 -38.84 -8.63
N VAL A 106 -19.19 -37.84 -7.79
CA VAL A 106 -20.51 -37.61 -7.16
C VAL A 106 -21.03 -36.23 -7.50
N ASP A 107 -21.93 -36.22 -8.47
CA ASP A 107 -22.76 -35.09 -8.89
C ASP A 107 -24.01 -35.05 -7.99
N THR A 108 -23.93 -34.39 -6.82
CA THR A 108 -25.09 -33.90 -6.05
C THR A 108 -24.62 -32.97 -4.93
N ASN A 109 -24.99 -31.68 -5.00
CA ASN A 109 -24.83 -30.66 -3.94
C ASN A 109 -23.40 -30.49 -3.40
N LEU A 110 -22.57 -29.79 -4.18
CA LEU A 110 -21.15 -29.49 -3.91
C LEU A 110 -20.92 -28.43 -2.79
N ILE A 111 -21.64 -28.54 -1.68
CA ILE A 111 -21.32 -27.85 -0.41
C ILE A 111 -21.27 -28.93 0.68
N GLU A 112 -20.49 -29.98 0.45
CA GLU A 112 -19.85 -30.67 1.56
C GLU A 112 -18.55 -29.89 1.81
N LEU A 113 -18.58 -29.08 2.87
CA LEU A 113 -17.38 -28.51 3.47
C LEU A 113 -16.56 -29.72 3.92
N ASP A 114 -15.66 -30.19 3.06
CA ASP A 114 -14.56 -31.05 3.46
C ASP A 114 -13.97 -30.41 4.71
N THR A 115 -14.02 -31.14 5.83
CA THR A 115 -13.43 -30.75 7.11
C THR A 115 -11.90 -30.82 7.04
N ASN A 116 -11.32 -30.28 5.97
CA ASN A 116 -9.97 -29.75 6.02
C ASN A 116 -10.02 -28.62 7.05
N ASP A 117 -9.08 -28.61 8.00
CA ASP A 117 -9.04 -27.72 9.17
C ASP A 117 -8.96 -26.20 8.85
N ASP A 118 -9.22 -25.80 7.60
CA ASP A 118 -9.28 -24.44 7.11
C ASP A 118 -10.75 -24.01 6.95
N ASP A 119 -11.42 -23.76 8.07
CA ASP A 119 -12.77 -23.18 8.09
C ASP A 119 -12.76 -21.84 7.33
N ILE A 120 -13.47 -21.78 6.21
CA ILE A 120 -13.59 -20.54 5.42
C ILE A 120 -14.38 -19.51 6.24
N VAL A 121 -13.70 -18.43 6.61
CA VAL A 121 -14.32 -17.28 7.29
C VAL A 121 -14.80 -16.28 6.24
N PHE A 122 -16.10 -16.00 6.24
CA PHE A 122 -16.69 -14.96 5.39
C PHE A 122 -16.52 -13.58 6.04
N GLU A 123 -16.06 -12.62 5.26
CA GLU A 123 -15.94 -11.21 5.64
C GLU A 123 -16.40 -10.29 4.49
N ASP A 124 -16.76 -9.06 4.83
CA ASP A 124 -17.18 -8.08 3.82
C ASP A 124 -16.01 -7.62 2.96
N PHE A 125 -16.26 -7.46 1.65
CA PHE A 125 -15.29 -6.87 0.72
C PHE A 125 -15.09 -5.36 0.94
N ALA A 126 -15.99 -4.71 1.69
CA ALA A 126 -15.92 -3.28 1.98
C ALA A 126 -14.72 -2.98 2.88
N ARG A 127 -13.79 -2.15 2.37
CA ARG A 127 -12.59 -1.77 3.12
C ARG A 127 -12.93 -0.95 4.36
N GLN A 128 -12.18 -1.21 5.43
CA GLN A 128 -12.31 -0.47 6.69
C GLN A 128 -11.95 1.01 6.48
N ARG A 129 -12.82 1.90 6.95
CA ARG A 129 -12.61 3.34 6.90
C ARG A 129 -11.65 3.77 8.01
N LEU A 130 -10.75 4.68 7.68
CA LEU A 130 -9.89 5.30 8.67
C LEU A 130 -10.72 6.12 9.67
N LYS A 131 -10.48 5.90 10.97
CA LYS A 131 -11.12 6.68 12.04
C LYS A 131 -10.63 8.13 12.02
N GLY A 132 -11.56 9.07 12.23
CA GLY A 132 -11.24 10.48 12.50
C GLY A 132 -11.00 11.38 11.29
N MET A 133 -11.24 10.90 10.06
CA MET A 133 -11.29 11.79 8.89
C MET A 133 -12.66 12.47 8.84
N LYS A 134 -12.68 13.80 8.79
CA LYS A 134 -13.89 14.56 8.44
C LYS A 134 -14.17 14.28 6.97
N ASP A 135 -15.34 13.74 6.69
CA ASP A 135 -15.80 13.49 5.33
C ASP A 135 -16.02 14.85 4.63
N ASP A 136 -15.03 15.29 3.87
CA ASP A 136 -15.24 16.34 2.89
C ASP A 136 -15.99 15.71 1.71
N LYS A 137 -17.33 15.82 1.80
CA LYS A 137 -18.35 15.50 0.80
C LYS A 137 -18.62 14.01 0.57
N ASP A 138 -19.74 13.58 1.13
CA ASP A 138 -20.55 12.49 0.61
C ASP A 138 -20.91 12.81 -0.85
N GLU A 139 -20.24 12.15 -1.81
CA GLU A 139 -20.83 11.94 -3.13
C GLU A 139 -21.70 10.70 -3.04
N GLU A 140 -23.01 10.99 -3.03
CA GLU A 140 -24.17 10.18 -3.41
C GLU A 140 -24.10 8.67 -3.08
N ASP A 141 -24.88 8.33 -2.05
CA ASP A 141 -25.51 7.04 -1.81
C ASP A 141 -26.17 6.52 -3.10
N ASP A 142 -25.49 5.62 -3.82
CA ASP A 142 -26.17 4.67 -4.70
C ASP A 142 -26.44 3.41 -3.88
N GLY A 143 -27.62 3.41 -3.25
CA GLY A 143 -28.16 2.30 -2.51
C GLY A 143 -28.28 1.07 -3.41
N THR A 144 -27.35 0.13 -3.25
CA THR A 144 -27.54 -1.23 -3.73
C THR A 144 -28.08 -2.06 -2.57
N GLY A 145 -29.41 -2.01 -2.43
CA GLY A 145 -30.14 -2.80 -1.47
C GLY A 145 -29.85 -4.29 -1.65
N SER A 146 -29.54 -4.96 -0.54
CA SER A 146 -29.50 -6.42 -0.48
C SER A 146 -30.86 -6.97 -0.94
N PRO A 147 -30.92 -7.97 -1.84
CA PRO A 147 -32.20 -8.54 -2.22
C PRO A 147 -32.76 -9.32 -1.03
N HIS A 148 -33.87 -8.84 -0.48
CA HIS A 148 -34.65 -9.59 0.49
C HIS A 148 -35.28 -10.78 -0.25
N LEU A 149 -34.79 -12.00 0.01
CA LEU A 149 -35.43 -13.23 -0.43
C LEU A 149 -36.75 -13.39 0.34
N ASN A 150 -37.86 -12.99 -0.29
CA ASN A 150 -39.18 -13.32 0.21
C ASN A 150 -39.49 -14.78 -0.11
N ASN A 151 -39.36 -15.64 0.90
CA ASN A 151 -40.02 -16.93 0.90
C ASN A 151 -41.51 -16.74 1.20
N ARG A 152 -42.35 -16.90 0.17
CA ARG A 152 -43.58 -17.73 0.14
C ARG A 152 -44.57 -17.28 -0.93
#